data_AF-A0A094GI44-F1
#
_entry.id   AF-A0A094GI44-F1
#
_cell.length_a   1.000
_cell.length_b   1.000
_cell.length_c   1.000
_cell.angle_alpha   90.00
_cell.angle_beta   90.00
_cell.angle_gamma   90.00
#
_symmetry.space_group_name_H-M   'P 1'
#
loop_
_entity.id
_entity.type
_entity.pdbx_description
1 polymer ?
#
loop_
_entity_poly.entity_id
_entity_poly.type
_entity_poly.pdbx_seq_one_letter_code
_entity_poly.pdbx_strand_id
1 'polypeptide(L)'
;MWKTRQSLPPPVLPIDIENALKPLFTYFDDNFAIMQQTLTTASMIAVMTRLWKEVLLAIEALLIPPLSDKPSPQRALNRQEADTVFLWLELLRAFFNARDEETGEAMGVPDDVLKNAKYHELKQLAFFYFDPTDSLIKTSERMASATAARALAQRTSLSLPPGSLGPSLGAGLGSATSLRRGKSIMLSRNLGTMRQAKEEKRREAQADPSDDAAREAGCGGGGGVDCEAESRGWGKVWGE
;
A
#
# COMPACT_ATOMS: atom_id res chain seq x y z
N MET A 1 -55.16 9.50 0.19
CA MET A 1 -53.72 9.54 0.54
C MET A 1 -53.10 8.22 0.13
N TRP A 2 -52.19 8.21 -0.85
CA TRP A 2 -51.45 6.99 -1.19
C TRP A 2 -50.22 6.92 -0.28
N LYS A 3 -50.22 5.99 0.68
CA LYS A 3 -49.07 5.80 1.58
C LYS A 3 -48.15 4.79 0.91
N THR A 4 -47.08 5.27 0.28
CA THR A 4 -46.09 4.43 -0.40
C THR A 4 -45.64 3.32 0.55
N ARG A 5 -45.90 2.07 0.19
CA ARG A 5 -45.30 0.93 0.88
C ARG A 5 -43.83 0.91 0.50
N GLN A 6 -43.01 1.62 1.28
CA GLN A 6 -41.56 1.42 1.27
C GLN A 6 -41.34 -0.04 1.68
N SER A 7 -41.07 -0.89 0.70
CA SER A 7 -40.44 -2.18 0.93
C SER A 7 -39.12 -1.90 1.64
N LEU A 8 -38.91 -2.48 2.82
CA LEU A 8 -37.55 -2.60 3.34
C LEU A 8 -36.71 -3.31 2.25
N PRO A 9 -35.50 -2.81 1.94
CA PRO A 9 -34.60 -3.57 1.09
C PRO A 9 -34.34 -4.95 1.73
N PRO A 10 -34.14 -6.01 0.94
CA PRO A 10 -33.78 -7.31 1.48
C PRO A 10 -32.47 -7.22 2.27
N PRO A 11 -32.26 -8.06 3.30
CA PRO A 11 -30.99 -8.12 3.99
C PRO A 11 -29.91 -8.55 2.99
N VAL A 12 -28.90 -7.69 2.80
CA VAL A 12 -27.76 -7.97 1.92
C VAL A 12 -26.96 -9.15 2.52
N LEU A 13 -26.83 -10.25 1.78
CA LEU A 13 -26.05 -11.40 2.21
C LEU A 13 -24.57 -11.21 1.80
N PRO A 14 -23.60 -11.78 2.52
CA PRO A 14 -22.19 -11.70 2.14
C PRO A 14 -21.91 -12.19 0.70
N ILE A 15 -22.62 -13.23 0.27
CA ILE A 15 -22.54 -13.76 -1.09
C ILE A 15 -23.06 -12.78 -2.16
N ASP A 16 -24.00 -11.89 -1.83
CA ASP A 16 -24.47 -10.84 -2.75
C ASP A 16 -23.40 -9.75 -2.93
N ILE A 17 -22.65 -9.45 -1.86
CA ILE A 17 -21.53 -8.51 -1.87
C ILE A 17 -20.41 -9.02 -2.78
N GLU A 18 -20.05 -10.30 -2.67
CA GLU A 18 -19.03 -10.92 -3.53
C GLU A 18 -19.50 -11.00 -4.99
N ASN A 19 -20.74 -11.44 -5.23
CA ASN A 19 -21.32 -11.52 -6.57
C ASN A 19 -21.41 -10.15 -7.28
N ALA A 20 -21.53 -9.04 -6.56
CA ALA A 20 -21.55 -7.71 -7.15
C ALA A 20 -20.25 -7.36 -7.92
N LEU A 21 -19.09 -7.92 -7.53
CA LEU A 21 -17.83 -7.76 -8.25
C LEU A 21 -17.62 -8.82 -9.35
N LYS A 22 -18.38 -9.91 -9.38
CA LYS A 22 -18.16 -11.02 -10.31
C LYS A 22 -18.07 -10.60 -11.80
N PRO A 23 -18.93 -9.71 -12.33
CA PRO A 23 -18.80 -9.24 -13.72
C PRO A 23 -17.51 -8.45 -14.00
N LEU A 24 -16.98 -7.75 -12.99
CA LEU A 24 -15.73 -7.00 -13.08
C LEU A 24 -14.52 -7.95 -13.04
N PHE A 25 -14.55 -8.98 -12.19
CA PHE A 25 -13.53 -10.03 -12.17
C PHE A 25 -13.47 -10.78 -13.51
N THR A 26 -14.61 -11.30 -14.01
CA THR A 26 -14.65 -11.98 -15.32
C THR A 26 -14.13 -11.09 -16.46
N TYR A 27 -14.49 -9.78 -16.47
CA TYR A 27 -13.92 -8.85 -17.45
C TYR A 27 -12.39 -8.71 -17.33
N PHE A 28 -11.85 -8.68 -16.12
CA PHE A 28 -10.39 -8.67 -15.92
C PHE A 28 -9.75 -10.00 -16.32
N ASP A 29 -10.31 -11.16 -15.96
CA ASP A 29 -9.86 -12.50 -16.37
C ASP A 29 -9.72 -12.59 -17.91
N ASP A 30 -10.80 -12.28 -18.64
CA ASP A 30 -10.84 -12.31 -20.11
C ASP A 30 -9.75 -11.42 -20.73
N ASN A 31 -9.61 -10.17 -20.24
CA ASN A 31 -8.66 -9.21 -20.80
C ASN A 31 -7.21 -9.55 -20.43
N PHE A 32 -6.95 -10.13 -19.25
CA PHE A 32 -5.60 -10.42 -18.78
C PHE A 32 -5.06 -11.69 -19.43
N ALA A 33 -5.92 -12.67 -19.74
CA ALA A 33 -5.58 -13.81 -20.58
C ALA A 33 -5.11 -13.37 -21.99
N ILE A 34 -5.80 -12.41 -22.62
CA ILE A 34 -5.40 -11.85 -23.92
C ILE A 34 -4.07 -11.05 -23.80
N MET A 35 -3.87 -10.31 -22.71
CA MET A 35 -2.61 -9.59 -22.47
C MET A 35 -1.42 -10.54 -22.23
N GLN A 36 -1.63 -11.68 -21.55
CA GLN A 36 -0.57 -12.67 -21.32
C GLN A 36 -0.03 -13.28 -22.63
N GLN A 37 -0.87 -13.40 -23.67
CA GLN A 37 -0.46 -13.87 -24.99
C GLN A 37 0.34 -12.83 -25.81
N THR A 38 0.32 -11.55 -25.40
CA THR A 38 0.79 -10.43 -26.24
C THR A 38 1.81 -9.51 -25.57
N LEU A 39 2.00 -9.60 -24.25
CA LEU A 39 2.92 -8.77 -23.47
C LEU A 39 3.88 -9.64 -22.64
N THR A 40 5.05 -9.08 -22.33
CA THR A 40 5.97 -9.69 -21.34
C THR A 40 5.45 -9.50 -19.92
N THR A 41 5.79 -10.41 -18.99
CA THR A 41 5.37 -10.36 -17.57
C THR A 41 5.63 -8.99 -16.92
N ALA A 42 6.80 -8.39 -17.16
CA ALA A 42 7.14 -7.06 -16.65
C ALA A 42 6.22 -5.95 -17.20
N SER A 43 5.77 -6.08 -18.45
CA SER A 43 4.81 -5.15 -19.07
C SER A 43 3.40 -5.38 -18.53
N MET A 44 3.00 -6.64 -18.33
CA MET A 44 1.72 -7.04 -17.73
C MET A 44 1.58 -6.47 -16.31
N ILE A 45 2.57 -6.68 -15.43
CA ILE A 45 2.61 -6.12 -14.08
C ILE A 45 2.55 -4.58 -14.12
N ALA A 46 3.21 -3.94 -15.09
CA ALA A 46 3.15 -2.48 -15.25
C ALA A 46 1.77 -1.97 -15.71
N VAL A 47 1.00 -2.76 -16.49
CA VAL A 47 -0.40 -2.48 -16.83
C VAL A 47 -1.31 -2.70 -15.63
N MET A 48 -1.21 -3.84 -14.95
CA MET A 48 -1.98 -4.11 -13.72
C MET A 48 -1.75 -3.03 -12.65
N THR A 49 -0.50 -2.59 -12.46
CA THR A 49 -0.13 -1.50 -11.53
C THR A 49 -0.74 -0.14 -11.91
N ARG A 50 -1.13 0.07 -13.17
CA ARG A 50 -1.91 1.25 -13.60
C ARG A 50 -3.39 1.03 -13.34
N LEU A 51 -3.95 -0.11 -13.74
CA LEU A 51 -5.36 -0.45 -13.51
C LEU A 51 -5.72 -0.41 -12.02
N TRP A 52 -4.84 -0.87 -11.13
CA TRP A 52 -5.01 -0.77 -9.68
C TRP A 52 -5.21 0.67 -9.19
N LYS A 53 -4.56 1.66 -9.81
CA LYS A 53 -4.71 3.08 -9.44
C LYS A 53 -6.07 3.62 -9.86
N GLU A 54 -6.54 3.26 -11.05
CA GLU A 54 -7.90 3.59 -11.50
C GLU A 54 -8.97 2.92 -10.63
N VAL A 55 -8.73 1.68 -10.18
CA VAL A 55 -9.59 0.97 -9.20
C VAL A 55 -9.61 1.71 -7.86
N LEU A 56 -8.47 2.17 -7.33
CA LEU A 56 -8.42 2.96 -6.10
C LEU A 56 -9.16 4.31 -6.24
N LEU A 57 -9.08 4.97 -7.39
CA LEU A 57 -9.83 6.20 -7.69
C LEU A 57 -11.34 5.96 -7.82
N ALA A 58 -11.75 4.83 -8.42
CA ALA A 58 -13.15 4.44 -8.48
C ALA A 58 -13.73 4.13 -7.09
N ILE A 59 -12.99 3.42 -6.23
CA ILE A 59 -13.36 3.16 -4.83
C ILE A 59 -13.43 4.48 -4.03
N GLU A 60 -12.52 5.42 -4.26
CA GLU A 60 -12.58 6.76 -3.65
C GLU A 60 -13.87 7.50 -4.02
N ALA A 61 -14.22 7.53 -5.31
CA ALA A 61 -15.42 8.20 -5.80
C ALA A 61 -16.75 7.55 -5.36
N LEU A 62 -16.73 6.25 -5.04
CA LEU A 62 -17.86 5.57 -4.39
C LEU A 62 -18.01 6.02 -2.93
N LEU A 63 -16.90 6.12 -2.18
CA LEU A 63 -16.91 6.49 -0.76
C LEU A 63 -17.22 7.97 -0.55
N ILE A 64 -16.50 8.87 -1.21
CA ILE A 64 -16.60 10.33 -1.04
C ILE A 64 -17.13 10.96 -2.34
N PRO A 65 -18.12 11.87 -2.28
CA PRO A 65 -18.44 12.72 -3.41
C PRO A 65 -17.20 13.49 -3.89
N PRO A 66 -17.04 13.71 -5.22
CA PRO A 66 -15.90 14.46 -5.73
C PRO A 66 -15.87 15.88 -5.14
N LEU A 67 -14.69 16.32 -4.71
CA LEU A 67 -14.46 17.65 -4.14
C LEU A 67 -14.60 18.72 -5.24
N SER A 68 -15.84 19.14 -5.49
CA SER A 68 -16.24 20.09 -6.52
C SER A 68 -17.12 21.18 -5.92
N ASP A 69 -17.01 22.42 -6.43
CA ASP A 69 -17.86 23.55 -6.02
C ASP A 69 -19.35 23.36 -6.38
N LYS A 70 -19.69 22.32 -7.15
CA LYS A 70 -21.07 21.96 -7.48
C LYS A 70 -21.64 21.02 -6.42
N PRO A 71 -22.83 21.31 -5.85
CA PRO A 71 -23.44 20.44 -4.85
C PRO A 71 -23.74 19.05 -5.46
N SER A 72 -23.13 18.02 -4.88
CA SER A 72 -23.33 16.64 -5.35
C SER A 72 -24.70 16.09 -4.91
N PRO A 73 -25.44 15.38 -5.78
CA PRO A 73 -26.65 14.64 -5.41
C PRO A 73 -26.34 13.31 -4.68
N GLN A 74 -25.08 12.93 -4.55
CA GLN A 74 -24.64 11.68 -3.92
C GLN A 74 -24.89 11.72 -2.40
N ARG A 75 -25.74 10.80 -1.91
CA ARG A 75 -25.96 10.62 -0.47
C ARG A 75 -24.72 10.01 0.17
N ALA A 76 -24.39 10.44 1.40
CA ALA A 76 -23.42 9.73 2.23
C ALA A 76 -23.85 8.26 2.44
N LEU A 77 -22.87 7.36 2.48
CA LEU A 77 -23.10 5.92 2.62
C LEU A 77 -23.47 5.59 4.07
N ASN A 78 -24.36 4.61 4.24
CA ASN A 78 -24.66 3.97 5.51
C ASN A 78 -23.45 3.13 5.98
N ARG A 79 -23.40 2.76 7.26
CA ARG A 79 -22.32 1.93 7.86
C ARG A 79 -22.06 0.67 7.05
N GLN A 80 -23.12 -0.12 6.80
CA GLN A 80 -23.06 -1.35 6.02
C GLN A 80 -22.64 -1.12 4.56
N GLU A 81 -23.03 0.01 3.96
CA GLU A 81 -22.68 0.38 2.57
C GLU A 81 -21.17 0.71 2.47
N ALA A 82 -20.60 1.42 3.45
CA ALA A 82 -19.17 1.69 3.52
C ALA A 82 -18.35 0.44 3.86
N ASP A 83 -18.78 -0.37 4.82
CA ASP A 83 -18.13 -1.64 5.19
C ASP A 83 -18.10 -2.60 3.97
N THR A 84 -19.15 -2.60 3.14
CA THR A 84 -19.23 -3.32 1.85
C THR A 84 -18.16 -2.85 0.86
N VAL A 85 -18.00 -1.54 0.68
CA VAL A 85 -16.98 -0.98 -0.22
C VAL A 85 -15.54 -1.25 0.28
N PHE A 86 -15.32 -1.30 1.60
CA PHE A 86 -14.03 -1.71 2.16
C PHE A 86 -13.76 -3.22 2.02
N LEU A 87 -14.78 -4.08 2.01
CA LEU A 87 -14.63 -5.49 1.66
C LEU A 87 -14.26 -5.65 0.18
N TRP A 88 -14.93 -4.93 -0.73
CA TRP A 88 -14.58 -4.89 -2.15
C TRP A 88 -13.12 -4.47 -2.38
N LEU A 89 -12.62 -3.46 -1.64
CA LEU A 89 -11.23 -3.02 -1.72
C LEU A 89 -10.23 -4.14 -1.36
N GLU A 90 -10.52 -4.98 -0.36
CA GLU A 90 -9.66 -6.11 0.03
C GLU A 90 -9.76 -7.28 -0.97
N LEU A 91 -10.97 -7.57 -1.50
CA LEU A 91 -11.16 -8.59 -2.54
C LEU A 91 -10.41 -8.21 -3.82
N LEU A 92 -10.52 -6.95 -4.26
CA LEU A 92 -9.76 -6.42 -5.41
C LEU A 92 -8.25 -6.44 -5.14
N ARG A 93 -7.79 -6.11 -3.92
CA ARG A 93 -6.36 -6.25 -3.56
C ARG A 93 -5.88 -7.70 -3.65
N ALA A 94 -6.67 -8.66 -3.15
CA ALA A 94 -6.32 -10.08 -3.21
C ALA A 94 -6.24 -10.58 -4.65
N PHE A 95 -7.21 -10.22 -5.49
CA PHE A 95 -7.26 -10.54 -6.91
C PHE A 95 -6.05 -9.99 -7.67
N PHE A 96 -5.73 -8.70 -7.53
CA PHE A 96 -4.56 -8.08 -8.19
C PHE A 96 -3.21 -8.59 -7.69
N ASN A 97 -3.13 -9.15 -6.47
CA ASN A 97 -1.91 -9.76 -5.93
C ASN A 97 -1.64 -11.15 -6.55
N ALA A 98 -2.71 -11.87 -6.94
CA ALA A 98 -2.65 -13.20 -7.56
C ALA A 98 -1.70 -14.14 -6.81
N ARG A 99 -1.97 -14.32 -5.50
CA ARG A 99 -1.19 -15.24 -4.67
C ARG A 99 -1.59 -16.67 -4.98
N ASP A 100 -0.62 -17.47 -5.37
CA ASP A 100 -0.79 -18.92 -5.46
C ASP A 100 -1.02 -19.53 -4.08
N GLU A 101 -1.85 -20.56 -4.00
CA GLU A 101 -2.25 -21.24 -2.76
C GLU A 101 -1.26 -22.36 -2.39
N GLU A 102 -0.51 -22.91 -3.35
CA GLU A 102 0.50 -23.96 -3.09
C GLU A 102 1.90 -23.39 -2.79
N THR A 103 2.45 -22.55 -3.66
CA THR A 103 3.78 -21.93 -3.46
C THR A 103 3.74 -20.71 -2.53
N GLY A 104 2.60 -20.04 -2.42
CA GLY A 104 2.45 -18.78 -1.70
C GLY A 104 3.06 -17.55 -2.38
N GLU A 105 3.66 -17.71 -3.57
CA GLU A 105 4.26 -16.61 -4.34
C GLU A 105 3.17 -15.68 -4.94
N ALA A 106 3.55 -14.43 -5.22
CA ALA A 106 2.66 -13.43 -5.81
C ALA A 106 2.93 -13.33 -7.32
N MET A 107 2.03 -13.91 -8.13
CA MET A 107 2.16 -13.92 -9.60
C MET A 107 1.67 -12.62 -10.26
N GLY A 108 0.99 -11.76 -9.49
CA GLY A 108 0.40 -10.50 -9.95
C GLY A 108 1.22 -9.28 -9.58
N VAL A 109 0.56 -8.25 -9.05
CA VAL A 109 1.21 -7.02 -8.56
C VAL A 109 1.62 -7.22 -7.09
N PRO A 110 2.91 -7.04 -6.73
CA PRO A 110 3.38 -7.18 -5.35
C PRO A 110 2.62 -6.31 -4.34
N ASP A 111 2.39 -6.87 -3.14
CA ASP A 111 1.52 -6.28 -2.11
C ASP A 111 2.06 -4.94 -1.55
N ASP A 112 3.36 -4.66 -1.67
CA ASP A 112 3.97 -3.36 -1.37
C ASP A 112 3.65 -2.27 -2.42
N VAL A 113 3.47 -2.66 -3.68
CA VAL A 113 3.00 -1.79 -4.77
C VAL A 113 1.48 -1.58 -4.68
N LEU A 114 0.74 -2.61 -4.26
CA LEU A 114 -0.70 -2.51 -4.00
C LEU A 114 -1.01 -1.61 -2.80
N LYS A 115 -0.28 -1.78 -1.68
CA LYS A 115 -0.37 -0.96 -0.46
C LYS A 115 0.39 0.36 -0.58
N ASN A 116 0.19 1.05 -1.71
CA ASN A 116 0.70 2.39 -1.93
C ASN A 116 0.01 3.43 -1.01
N ALA A 117 0.51 4.67 -1.03
CA ALA A 117 -0.02 5.77 -0.21
C ALA A 117 -1.54 5.96 -0.34
N LYS A 118 -2.11 5.80 -1.55
CA LYS A 118 -3.54 6.02 -1.78
C LYS A 118 -4.41 4.92 -1.16
N TYR A 119 -3.95 3.67 -1.23
CA TYR A 119 -4.56 2.58 -0.46
C TYR A 119 -4.55 2.89 1.05
N HIS A 120 -3.42 3.37 1.58
CA HIS A 120 -3.32 3.75 2.99
C HIS A 120 -4.19 4.97 3.37
N GLU A 121 -4.40 5.94 2.47
CA GLU A 121 -5.37 7.03 2.66
C GLU A 121 -6.80 6.48 2.78
N LEU A 122 -7.22 5.56 1.89
CA LEU A 122 -8.54 4.94 1.95
C LEU A 122 -8.74 4.09 3.21
N LYS A 123 -7.73 3.34 3.66
CA LYS A 123 -7.79 2.63 4.95
C LYS A 123 -7.80 3.59 6.15
N GLN A 124 -7.23 4.80 6.05
CA GLN A 124 -7.35 5.84 7.08
C GLN A 124 -8.73 6.49 7.09
N LEU A 125 -9.31 6.74 5.91
CA LEU A 125 -10.68 7.27 5.76
C LEU A 125 -11.71 6.41 6.49
N ALA A 126 -11.56 5.09 6.50
CA ALA A 126 -12.45 4.15 7.20
C ALA A 126 -12.65 4.47 8.69
N PHE A 127 -11.64 5.05 9.36
CA PHE A 127 -11.73 5.46 10.76
C PHE A 127 -12.49 6.78 10.95
N PHE A 128 -12.45 7.68 9.97
CA PHE A 128 -12.99 9.04 10.05
C PHE A 128 -14.34 9.22 9.34
N TYR A 129 -14.76 8.28 8.48
CA TYR A 129 -15.94 8.42 7.61
C TYR A 129 -17.25 8.75 8.35
N PHE A 130 -17.40 8.23 9.57
CA PHE A 130 -18.61 8.39 10.40
C PHE A 130 -18.40 9.32 11.60
N ASP A 131 -17.25 9.99 11.69
CA ASP A 131 -16.96 10.92 12.78
C ASP A 131 -17.71 12.25 12.56
N PRO A 132 -18.31 12.87 13.58
CA PRO A 132 -19.02 14.13 13.42
C PRO A 132 -18.03 15.25 13.06
N THR A 133 -18.50 16.27 12.31
CA THR A 133 -17.66 17.39 11.85
C THR A 133 -16.88 18.08 12.98
N ASP A 134 -17.49 18.20 14.16
CA ASP A 134 -16.84 18.74 15.37
C ASP A 134 -15.67 17.90 15.90
N SER A 135 -15.60 16.62 15.56
CA SER A 135 -14.46 15.74 15.82
C SER A 135 -13.41 15.92 14.73
N LEU A 136 -13.83 15.87 13.45
CA LEU A 136 -12.95 16.04 12.27
C LEU A 136 -12.19 17.37 12.26
N ILE A 137 -12.82 18.46 12.70
CA ILE A 137 -12.15 19.76 12.89
C ILE A 137 -11.07 19.64 13.97
N LYS A 138 -11.41 19.11 15.16
CA LYS A 138 -10.47 18.99 16.29
C LYS A 138 -9.33 18.01 16.01
N THR A 139 -9.54 16.95 15.21
CA THR A 139 -8.47 16.02 14.81
C THR A 139 -7.59 16.63 13.73
N SER A 140 -8.14 17.31 12.72
CA SER A 140 -7.34 17.99 11.70
C SER A 140 -6.51 19.15 12.26
N GLU A 141 -7.05 19.98 13.18
CA GLU A 141 -6.30 21.00 13.93
C GLU A 141 -5.12 20.39 14.72
N ARG A 142 -5.34 19.26 15.41
CA ARG A 142 -4.29 18.53 16.14
C ARG A 142 -3.22 17.96 15.21
N MET A 143 -3.61 17.40 14.06
CA MET A 143 -2.67 16.86 13.08
C MET A 143 -1.84 17.96 12.40
N ALA A 144 -2.47 19.08 12.04
CA ALA A 144 -1.80 20.24 11.45
C ALA A 144 -0.80 20.88 12.43
N SER A 145 -1.23 21.15 13.67
CA SER A 145 -0.38 21.73 14.72
C SER A 145 0.78 20.80 15.12
N ALA A 146 0.55 19.48 15.26
CA ALA A 146 1.62 18.51 15.51
C ALA A 146 2.62 18.43 14.35
N THR A 147 2.17 18.56 13.11
CA THR A 147 3.04 18.55 11.92
C THR A 147 3.86 19.84 11.83
N ALA A 148 3.24 20.99 12.06
CA ALA A 148 3.94 22.28 12.16
C ALA A 148 4.99 22.30 13.29
N ALA A 149 4.65 21.75 14.46
CA ALA A 149 5.59 21.63 15.58
C ALA A 149 6.80 20.74 15.25
N ARG A 150 6.60 19.60 14.56
CA ARG A 150 7.68 18.74 14.07
C ARG A 150 8.57 19.45 13.04
N ALA A 151 7.97 20.18 12.09
CA ALA A 151 8.72 20.96 11.11
C ALA A 151 9.55 22.08 11.76
N LEU A 152 9.00 22.77 12.77
CA LEU A 152 9.74 23.75 13.57
C LEU A 152 10.88 23.09 14.35
N ALA A 153 10.66 21.95 15.00
CA ALA A 153 11.71 21.23 15.73
C ALA A 153 12.87 20.78 14.82
N GLN A 154 12.58 20.29 13.61
CA GLN A 154 13.60 19.95 12.60
C GLN A 154 14.36 21.17 12.08
N ARG A 155 13.73 22.36 12.01
CA ARG A 155 14.43 23.60 11.66
C ARG A 155 15.32 24.07 12.81
N THR A 156 14.85 24.01 14.05
CA THR A 156 15.62 24.41 15.24
C THR A 156 16.86 23.55 15.47
N SER A 157 16.79 22.24 15.22
CA SER A 157 17.96 21.35 15.33
C SER A 157 19.03 21.59 14.25
N LEU A 158 18.65 22.20 13.12
CA LEU A 158 19.56 22.61 12.05
C LEU A 158 20.11 24.04 12.23
N SER A 159 19.49 24.88 13.07
CA SER A 159 19.90 26.27 13.31
C SER A 159 20.72 26.50 14.57
N LEU A 160 21.01 25.44 15.35
CA LEU A 160 21.88 25.51 16.54
C LEU A 160 23.37 25.39 16.14
N PRO A 161 24.21 26.42 16.36
CA PRO A 161 25.63 26.33 16.06
C PRO A 161 26.32 25.30 16.96
N PRO A 162 27.25 24.48 16.44
CA PRO A 162 28.03 23.53 17.24
C PRO A 162 29.07 24.28 18.12
N GLY A 163 28.59 24.91 19.19
CA GLY A 163 29.40 25.71 20.10
C GLY A 163 28.67 26.80 20.90
N SER A 164 27.37 27.05 20.69
CA SER A 164 26.66 28.19 21.32
C SER A 164 26.31 28.01 22.82
N LEU A 165 27.03 27.15 23.55
CA LEU A 165 27.01 27.12 25.02
C LEU A 165 28.09 28.07 25.56
N GLY A 166 27.79 29.37 25.50
CA GLY A 166 28.64 30.41 26.08
C GLY A 166 28.74 30.29 27.61
N PRO A 167 29.93 30.35 28.21
CA PRO A 167 30.11 30.08 29.64
C PRO A 167 29.76 31.29 30.52
N SER A 168 28.48 31.45 30.88
CA SER A 168 28.08 32.43 31.92
C SER A 168 26.75 32.09 32.62
N LEU A 169 26.81 31.23 33.64
CA LEU A 169 26.14 31.45 34.93
C LEU A 169 26.65 30.45 35.99
N GLY A 170 27.01 30.94 37.18
CA GLY A 170 27.10 30.13 38.41
C GLY A 170 28.30 29.19 38.55
N ALA A 171 29.28 29.59 39.37
CA ALA A 171 30.22 28.63 39.96
C ALA A 171 29.50 27.82 41.05
N GLY A 172 29.52 26.49 40.95
CA GLY A 172 28.78 25.58 41.84
C GLY A 172 29.53 24.28 42.12
N LEU A 173 30.11 24.19 43.30
CA LEU A 173 30.91 23.07 43.83
C LEU A 173 30.17 21.71 43.85
N GLY A 174 30.79 20.63 43.35
CA GLY A 174 30.46 19.25 43.77
C GLY A 174 30.55 18.14 42.69
N SER A 175 30.96 16.94 43.14
CA SER A 175 30.94 15.60 42.48
C SER A 175 31.20 15.51 40.96
N ALA A 176 32.32 14.98 40.50
CA ALA A 176 32.76 13.57 40.58
C ALA A 176 32.03 12.59 39.63
N THR A 177 32.79 12.12 38.64
CA THR A 177 32.66 10.82 37.93
C THR A 177 31.29 10.39 37.38
N SER A 178 31.08 10.57 36.07
CA SER A 178 30.33 9.59 35.28
C SER A 178 30.79 9.51 33.81
N LEU A 179 30.97 8.26 33.36
CA LEU A 179 30.94 7.75 31.97
C LEU A 179 31.58 8.58 30.84
N ARG A 180 32.88 8.28 30.62
CA ARG A 180 33.55 8.07 29.30
C ARG A 180 32.76 8.54 28.07
N ARG A 181 32.99 9.79 27.65
CA ARG A 181 32.57 10.32 26.35
C ARG A 181 33.13 9.44 25.23
N GLY A 182 32.26 8.66 24.58
CA GLY A 182 32.64 7.79 23.46
C GLY A 182 33.31 8.59 22.34
N LYS A 183 34.27 7.99 21.64
CA LYS A 183 34.90 8.59 20.47
C LYS A 183 33.83 8.83 19.40
N SER A 184 33.37 10.08 19.28
CA SER A 184 32.62 10.50 18.09
C SER A 184 33.55 10.36 16.91
N ILE A 185 33.36 9.31 16.11
CA ILE A 185 34.07 9.16 14.84
C ILE A 185 33.57 10.29 13.97
N MET A 186 34.43 11.30 13.79
CA MET A 186 34.17 12.48 12.99
C MET A 186 34.17 12.09 11.51
N LEU A 187 33.12 11.41 11.08
CA LEU A 187 32.91 10.94 9.71
C LEU A 187 32.62 12.16 8.81
N SER A 188 33.70 12.87 8.48
CA SER A 188 33.66 14.02 7.59
C SER A 188 33.16 13.58 6.22
N ARG A 189 31.94 14.00 5.88
CA ARG A 189 31.25 13.66 4.61
C ARG A 189 31.83 14.48 3.45
N ASN A 190 33.13 14.33 3.23
CA ASN A 190 33.85 14.92 2.10
C ASN A 190 33.35 14.29 0.79
N LEU A 191 33.06 15.13 -0.21
CA LEU A 191 32.38 14.69 -1.44
C LEU A 191 33.16 13.65 -2.26
N GLY A 192 34.48 13.54 -2.03
CA GLY A 192 35.35 12.56 -2.68
C GLY A 192 35.15 11.11 -2.21
N THR A 193 34.99 10.86 -0.91
CA THR A 193 34.88 9.48 -0.39
C THR A 193 33.58 8.80 -0.80
N MET A 194 32.50 9.59 -0.98
CA MET A 194 31.24 9.15 -1.58
C MET A 194 31.37 8.65 -3.02
N ARG A 195 32.36 9.12 -3.79
CA ARG A 195 32.61 8.62 -5.15
C ARG A 195 33.31 7.27 -5.10
N GLN A 196 34.40 7.16 -4.34
CA GLN A 196 35.17 5.91 -4.19
C GLN A 196 34.29 4.76 -3.69
N ALA A 197 33.49 4.96 -2.63
CA ALA A 197 32.58 3.94 -2.11
C ALA A 197 31.47 3.52 -3.09
N LYS A 198 31.08 4.41 -4.03
CA LYS A 198 30.08 4.09 -5.07
C LYS A 198 30.70 3.43 -6.30
N GLU A 199 31.98 3.66 -6.55
CA GLU A 199 32.75 3.05 -7.63
C GLU A 199 33.19 1.63 -7.28
N GLU A 200 33.66 1.41 -6.05
CA GLU A 200 33.99 0.08 -5.51
C GLU A 200 32.78 -0.87 -5.55
N LYS A 201 31.61 -0.41 -5.10
CA LYS A 201 30.37 -1.19 -5.17
C LYS A 201 29.86 -1.47 -6.60
N ARG A 202 30.37 -0.76 -7.62
CA ARG A 202 30.14 -1.12 -9.03
C ARG A 202 31.16 -2.14 -9.55
N ARG A 203 32.39 -2.12 -9.02
CA ARG A 203 33.44 -3.09 -9.33
C ARG A 203 33.11 -4.49 -8.81
N GLU A 204 32.61 -4.58 -7.57
CA GLU A 204 32.17 -5.84 -6.96
C GLU A 204 30.98 -6.46 -7.73
N ALA A 205 30.02 -5.65 -8.15
CA ALA A 205 28.84 -6.09 -8.91
C ALA A 205 29.13 -6.48 -10.38
N GLN A 206 30.40 -6.52 -10.80
CA GLN A 206 30.83 -6.82 -12.17
C GLN A 206 31.94 -7.88 -12.22
N ALA A 207 32.17 -8.61 -11.13
CA ALA A 207 33.26 -9.57 -10.99
C ALA A 207 32.80 -10.91 -10.37
N ASP A 208 31.87 -11.60 -11.04
CA ASP A 208 31.81 -13.08 -11.10
C ASP A 208 30.84 -13.54 -12.21
N PRO A 209 31.35 -14.05 -13.36
CA PRO A 209 30.54 -14.62 -14.43
C PRO A 209 30.80 -16.11 -14.71
N SER A 210 29.70 -16.84 -14.94
CA SER A 210 29.59 -18.13 -15.65
C SER A 210 29.94 -19.47 -14.96
N ASP A 211 29.00 -20.40 -15.14
CA ASP A 211 29.12 -21.86 -15.35
C ASP A 211 29.80 -22.79 -14.32
N ASP A 212 29.01 -23.67 -13.70
CA ASP A 212 29.22 -25.13 -13.87
C ASP A 212 27.92 -25.98 -13.69
N ALA A 213 27.93 -27.15 -14.34
CA ALA A 213 27.16 -28.38 -14.15
C ALA A 213 25.65 -28.37 -13.79
N ALA A 214 24.84 -28.80 -14.77
CA ALA A 214 23.46 -29.27 -14.63
C ALA A 214 23.31 -30.60 -13.84
N ARG A 215 22.07 -30.92 -13.42
CA ARG A 215 21.63 -32.32 -13.21
C ARG A 215 20.12 -32.52 -13.43
N GLU A 216 19.75 -33.75 -13.80
CA GLU A 216 18.42 -34.17 -14.29
C GLU A 216 17.50 -34.75 -13.19
N ALA A 217 16.17 -34.68 -13.42
CA ALA A 217 15.08 -35.64 -13.09
C ALA A 217 13.73 -34.89 -13.00
N GLY A 218 12.54 -35.47 -13.23
CA GLY A 218 12.15 -36.81 -13.68
C GLY A 218 10.60 -36.94 -13.63
N CYS A 219 9.97 -37.74 -14.49
CA CYS A 219 8.51 -37.70 -14.71
C CYS A 219 7.65 -38.60 -13.79
N GLY A 220 6.40 -38.18 -13.52
CA GLY A 220 5.29 -39.02 -13.05
C GLY A 220 4.53 -38.46 -11.82
N GLY A 221 3.20 -38.62 -11.67
CA GLY A 221 2.22 -39.10 -12.64
C GLY A 221 0.90 -39.63 -12.05
N GLY A 222 -0.20 -38.87 -12.18
CA GLY A 222 -1.58 -39.36 -12.12
C GLY A 222 -2.30 -39.37 -10.76
N GLY A 223 -3.62 -39.09 -10.79
CA GLY A 223 -4.55 -39.24 -9.65
C GLY A 223 -5.41 -37.99 -9.39
N GLY A 224 -6.60 -37.90 -9.99
CA GLY A 224 -7.55 -36.80 -9.79
C GLY A 224 -8.75 -37.18 -8.91
N VAL A 225 -9.42 -36.15 -8.35
CA VAL A 225 -10.77 -36.21 -7.78
C VAL A 225 -11.45 -34.86 -7.99
N ASP A 226 -12.66 -34.87 -8.57
CA ASP A 226 -13.38 -33.66 -8.97
C ASP A 226 -13.98 -32.88 -7.79
N CYS A 227 -13.84 -31.56 -7.82
CA CYS A 227 -14.62 -30.61 -7.01
C CYS A 227 -14.84 -29.32 -7.81
N GLU A 228 -16.10 -29.01 -8.08
CA GLU A 228 -16.54 -27.95 -9.00
C GLU A 228 -16.20 -26.55 -8.44
N ALA A 229 -15.05 -26.00 -8.85
CA ALA A 229 -14.46 -24.81 -8.24
C ALA A 229 -13.75 -23.86 -9.24
N GLU A 230 -13.82 -24.10 -10.55
CA GLU A 230 -12.88 -23.58 -11.54
C GLU A 230 -13.20 -22.15 -12.02
N SER A 231 -12.85 -21.16 -11.20
CA SER A 231 -12.92 -19.70 -11.47
C SER A 231 -12.12 -18.91 -10.40
N ARG A 232 -10.94 -19.39 -9.96
CA ARG A 232 -10.38 -19.02 -8.64
C ARG A 232 -8.89 -18.67 -8.62
N GLY A 233 -8.61 -17.44 -8.17
CA GLY A 233 -7.25 -16.96 -7.94
C GLY A 233 -6.52 -16.67 -9.25
N TRP A 234 -7.28 -16.24 -10.26
CA TRP A 234 -7.01 -16.56 -11.66
C TRP A 234 -7.11 -18.10 -11.82
N GLY A 235 -6.04 -18.82 -12.15
CA GLY A 235 -5.99 -20.28 -12.21
C GLY A 235 -4.91 -20.86 -13.15
N LYS A 236 -3.82 -21.39 -12.58
CA LYS A 236 -2.76 -22.19 -13.26
C LYS A 236 -1.70 -21.52 -14.19
N VAL A 237 -1.52 -20.23 -14.46
CA VAL A 237 -1.67 -18.99 -13.67
C VAL A 237 -3.08 -18.44 -13.51
N TRP A 238 -4.01 -18.29 -14.48
CA TRP A 238 -3.97 -18.21 -15.95
C TRP A 238 -3.06 -19.20 -16.70
N GLY A 239 -3.41 -20.49 -16.78
CA GLY A 239 -2.70 -21.45 -17.63
C GLY A 239 -3.50 -22.68 -18.07
N GLU A 240 -4.10 -22.59 -19.26
CA GLU A 240 -4.26 -23.69 -20.23
C GLU A 240 -3.91 -23.16 -21.63
#